data_AF-A0A1R1DGU5-F1
#
_entry.id   AF-A0A1R1DGU5-F1
#
_cell.length_a   1.000
_cell.length_b   1.000
_cell.length_c   1.000
_cell.angle_alpha   90.00
_cell.angle_beta   90.00
_cell.angle_gamma   90.00
#
_symmetry.space_group_name_H-M   'P 1'
#
loop_
_entity.id
_entity.type
_entity.pdbx_description
1 polymer ?
#
loop_
_entity_poly.entity_id
_entity_poly.type
_entity_poly.pdbx_seq_one_letter_code
_entity_poly.pdbx_strand_id
1 'polypeptide(L)' 'MTKVRFNPQKRSHQLIASAMVEMVRDEGLTPHEALEAIEGIKNDIFFSLFELKRKEQPND' A
#
# COMPACT_ATOMS: atom_id res chain seq x y z
N MET A 1 13.73 7.75 10.29
CA MET A 1 12.55 7.07 9.71
C MET A 1 12.78 5.56 9.74
N THR A 2 11.95 4.80 10.44
CA THR A 2 12.02 3.34 10.41
C THR A 2 11.55 2.85 9.03
N LYS A 3 12.45 2.31 8.20
CA LYS A 3 12.06 1.72 6.91
C LYS A 3 11.19 0.49 7.20
N VAL A 4 9.90 0.57 6.87
CA VAL A 4 9.00 -0.58 6.93
C VAL A 4 9.48 -1.61 5.89
N ARG A 5 9.86 -2.80 6.36
CA ARG A 5 10.25 -3.95 5.51
C ARG A 5 9.05 -4.86 5.31
N PHE A 6 9.01 -5.57 4.16
CA PHE A 6 8.04 -6.62 3.95
C PHE A 6 8.12 -7.66 5.07
N ASN A 7 6.97 -8.02 5.67
CA ASN A 7 6.87 -9.06 6.67
C ASN A 7 5.73 -10.01 6.27
N PRO A 8 6.03 -11.26 5.86
CA PRO A 8 5.03 -12.21 5.39
C PRO A 8 4.10 -12.72 6.50
N GLN A 9 4.37 -12.42 7.78
CA GLN A 9 3.48 -12.75 8.89
C GLN A 9 2.46 -11.63 9.17
N LYS A 10 2.63 -10.44 8.59
CA LYS A 10 1.67 -9.33 8.74
C LYS A 10 0.59 -9.42 7.66
N ARG A 11 -0.67 -9.56 8.07
CA ARG A 11 -1.82 -9.60 7.16
C ARG A 11 -1.85 -8.44 6.16
N SER A 12 -1.56 -7.22 6.60
CA SER A 12 -1.55 -6.04 5.69
C SER A 12 -0.50 -6.17 4.58
N HIS A 13 0.66 -6.76 4.85
CA HIS A 13 1.69 -6.98 3.84
C HIS A 13 1.31 -8.11 2.88
N GLN A 14 0.69 -9.18 3.40
CA GLN A 14 0.17 -10.28 2.58
C GLN A 14 -0.89 -9.76 1.59
N LEU A 15 -1.81 -8.92 2.05
CA LEU A 15 -2.87 -8.35 1.20
C LEU A 15 -2.28 -7.53 0.03
N ILE A 16 -1.29 -6.68 0.30
CA ILE A 16 -0.61 -5.91 -0.75
C ILE A 16 0.10 -6.84 -1.74
N ALA A 17 0.77 -7.89 -1.25
CA ALA A 17 1.42 -8.87 -2.10
C ALA A 17 0.42 -9.65 -2.96
N SER A 18 -0.71 -10.09 -2.39
CA SER A 18 -1.78 -10.78 -3.11
C SER A 18 -2.39 -9.90 -4.21
N ALA A 19 -2.64 -8.62 -3.93
CA ALA A 19 -3.16 -7.69 -4.93
C ALA A 19 -2.20 -7.53 -6.12
N MET A 20 -0.89 -7.41 -5.88
CA MET A 20 0.09 -7.36 -6.97
C MET A 20 0.16 -8.67 -7.76
N VAL A 21 -0.06 -9.83 -7.11
CA VAL A 21 -0.12 -11.12 -7.81
C VAL A 21 -1.36 -11.20 -8.72
N GLU A 22 -2.51 -10.73 -8.25
CA GLU A 22 -3.75 -10.63 -9.03
C GLU A 22 -3.57 -9.73 -10.26
N MET A 23 -3.00 -8.54 -10.08
CA MET A 23 -2.68 -7.61 -11.19
C MET A 23 -1.84 -8.28 -12.29
N VAL A 24 -0.83 -9.07 -11.89
CA VAL A 24 0.05 -9.73 -12.88
C VAL A 24 -0.61 -10.97 -13.50
N ARG A 25 -1.29 -11.79 -12.71
CA ARG A 25 -1.81 -13.10 -13.18
C ARG A 25 -3.15 -12.99 -13.89
N ASP A 26 -4.03 -12.15 -13.36
CA ASP A 26 -5.44 -12.13 -13.73
C ASP A 26 -5.78 -10.90 -14.58
N GLU A 27 -5.13 -9.75 -14.33
CA GLU A 27 -5.28 -8.52 -15.13
C GLU A 27 -4.24 -8.39 -16.26
N GLY A 28 -3.20 -9.21 -16.24
CA GLY A 28 -2.20 -9.29 -17.31
C GLY A 28 -1.14 -8.17 -17.31
N LEU A 29 -1.01 -7.43 -16.21
CA LEU A 29 0.02 -6.40 -16.08
C LEU A 29 1.42 -7.03 -16.01
N THR A 30 2.41 -6.32 -16.53
CA THR A 30 3.80 -6.61 -16.24
C THR A 30 4.11 -6.32 -14.76
N PRO A 31 5.16 -6.93 -14.18
CA PRO A 31 5.59 -6.60 -12.82
C PRO A 31 5.89 -5.11 -12.63
N HIS A 32 6.33 -4.42 -13.68
CA HIS A 32 6.61 -2.99 -13.62
C HIS A 32 5.33 -2.16 -13.52
N GLU A 33 4.34 -2.43 -14.37
CA GLU A 33 3.05 -1.75 -14.34
C GLU A 33 2.31 -1.97 -13.02
N ALA A 34 2.37 -3.19 -12.46
CA ALA A 34 1.78 -3.48 -11.15
C ALA A 34 2.44 -2.64 -10.04
N LEU A 35 3.76 -2.40 -10.10
CA LEU A 35 4.45 -1.53 -9.15
C LEU A 35 4.08 -0.05 -9.34
N GLU A 36 3.93 0.41 -10.59
CA GLU A 36 3.46 1.76 -10.88
C GLU A 36 2.02 1.98 -10.37
N ALA A 37 1.13 0.99 -10.54
CA ALA A 37 -0.22 1.04 -10.00
C ALA A 37 -0.22 1.20 -8.47
N ILE A 38 0.63 0.44 -7.76
CA ILE A 38 0.80 0.58 -6.30
C ILE A 38 1.33 1.97 -5.93
N GLU A 39 2.25 2.55 -6.71
CA GLU A 39 2.74 3.90 -6.46
C GLU A 39 1.63 4.95 -6.65
N GLY A 40 0.79 4.80 -7.68
CA GLY A 40 -0.41 5.62 -7.87
C GLY A 40 -1.36 5.55 -6.66
N ILE A 41 -1.72 4.34 -6.24
CA ILE A 41 -2.59 4.11 -5.08
C ILE A 41 -2.01 4.76 -3.82
N LYS A 42 -0.70 4.62 -3.58
CA LYS A 42 -0.02 5.24 -2.44
C LYS A 42 -0.18 6.76 -2.43
N ASN A 43 -0.05 7.41 -3.58
CA ASN A 43 -0.19 8.86 -3.70
C ASN A 43 -1.64 9.29 -3.45
N ASP A 44 -2.61 8.57 -4.01
CA ASP A 44 -4.03 8.90 -3.87
C ASP A 44 -4.51 8.82 -2.42
N ILE A 45 -4.06 7.81 -1.68
CA ILE A 45 -4.50 7.59 -0.30
C ILE A 45 -3.65 8.35 0.73
N PHE A 46 -2.51 8.96 0.33
CA PHE A 46 -1.56 9.58 1.25
C PHE A 46 -2.22 10.61 2.16
N PHE A 47 -2.99 11.54 1.58
CA PHE A 47 -3.67 12.58 2.35
C PHE A 47 -4.76 12.01 3.26
N SER A 48 -5.50 10.98 2.81
CA SER A 48 -6.49 10.32 3.65
C SER A 48 -5.84 9.65 4.87
N LEU A 49 -4.70 8.98 4.69
CA LEU A 49 -3.93 8.40 5.79
C LEU A 49 -3.40 9.46 6.75
N PHE A 50 -2.92 10.59 6.23
CA PHE A 50 -2.46 11.72 7.05
C PHE A 50 -3.59 12.28 7.92
N GLU A 51 -4.76 12.51 7.33
CA GLU A 51 -5.94 13.01 8.05
C GLU A 51 -6.43 12.04 9.12
N LEU A 52 -6.42 10.73 8.84
CA LEU A 52 -6.73 9.71 9.83
C LEU A 52 -5.77 9.80 11.03
N LYS A 53 -4.47 9.94 10.77
CA LYS A 53 -3.49 10.04 11.85
C LYS A 53 -3.62 11.32 12.67
N ARG A 54 -3.95 12.44 12.02
CA ARG A 54 -4.18 13.72 12.67
C ARG A 54 -5.39 13.69 13.60
N LYS A 55 -6.49 13.01 13.22
CA LYS A 55 -7.69 12.87 14.05
C LYS A 55 -7.48 12.00 15.29
N GLU A 56 -6.52 11.08 15.27
CA GLU A 56 -6.14 10.26 16.43
C GLU A 56 -5.30 11.02 17.47
N GLN A 57 -4.73 12.17 17.10
CA GLN A 57 -4.07 13.08 18.03
C GLN A 57 -5.09 14.14 18.46
N PRO A 58 -5.80 13.96 19.59
CA PRO A 58 -6.59 15.06 20.13
C PRO A 58 -5.64 16.24 20.34
N ASN A 59 -6.06 17.44 19.92
CA ASN A 59 -5.34 18.66 20.23
C ASN A 59 -5.09 18.68 21.75
N ASP A 60 -3.80 18.66 22.16
CA ASP A 60 -3.39 19.13 23.48
C ASP A 60 -3.67 20.64 23.59
#